data_AF-A0A7S2QFP8-F1
#
_entry.id   AF-A0A7S2QFP8-F1
#
_cell.length_a   1.000
_cell.length_b   1.000
_cell.length_c   1.000
_cell.angle_alpha   90.00
_cell.angle_beta   90.00
_cell.angle_gamma   90.00
#
_symmetry.space_group_name_H-M   'P 1'
#
loop_
_entity.id
_entity.type
_entity.pdbx_description
1 polymer ?
#
loop_
_entity_poly.entity_id
_entity_poly.type
_entity_poly.pdbx_seq_one_letter_code
_entity_poly.pdbx_strand_id
1 'polypeptide(L)'
;VQLTPSNSSMVGAMLVSVWIHSVGKITQFQKTFAPDCADPLQALVDVLQRDPVLIPSFYKLDAHGRKVILDALKTELNFNFGQFLQTENLPASLENVKKVLGHRESASNILGFFLCRTFGTMCGIGFKNQGCAFMKEVEYTLFK
;
A
#
# COMPACT_ATOMS: atom_id res chain seq x y z
N VAL A 1 -1.67 -21.74 -11.58
CA VAL A 1 -2.22 -20.50 -12.16
C VAL A 1 -1.17 -19.92 -13.10
N GLN A 2 -1.38 -19.94 -14.41
CA GLN A 2 -0.45 -19.32 -15.37
C GLN A 2 -0.63 -17.80 -15.32
N LEU A 3 0.43 -17.07 -14.98
CA LEU A 3 0.43 -15.60 -14.99
C LEU A 3 0.56 -15.13 -16.44
N THR A 4 -0.45 -14.43 -16.95
CA THR A 4 -0.34 -13.72 -18.23
C THR A 4 0.65 -12.55 -18.07
N PRO A 5 1.25 -12.03 -19.17
CA PRO A 5 2.20 -10.92 -19.11
C PRO A 5 1.63 -9.67 -18.40
N SER A 6 0.34 -9.39 -18.62
CA SER A 6 -0.41 -8.32 -17.95
C SER A 6 -0.54 -8.55 -16.44
N ASN A 7 -0.82 -9.79 -16.02
CA ASN A 7 -0.96 -10.14 -14.60
C ASN A 7 0.40 -10.09 -13.88
N SER A 8 1.49 -10.48 -14.56
CA SER A 8 2.84 -10.39 -14.01
C SER A 8 3.26 -8.93 -13.77
N SER A 9 2.87 -8.00 -14.65
CA SER A 9 3.15 -6.57 -14.47
C SER A 9 2.47 -6.01 -13.21
N MET A 10 1.19 -6.33 -13.00
CA MET A 10 0.47 -5.84 -11.81
C MET A 10 0.94 -6.47 -10.50
N VAL A 11 1.31 -7.75 -10.51
CA VAL A 11 1.95 -8.36 -9.33
C VAL A 11 3.26 -7.64 -9.01
N GLY A 12 4.07 -7.30 -10.02
CA GLY A 12 5.27 -6.49 -9.85
C GLY A 12 4.95 -5.12 -9.22
N ALA A 13 3.95 -4.41 -9.74
CA ALA A 13 3.53 -3.12 -9.18
C ALA A 13 3.01 -3.25 -7.73
N MET A 14 2.26 -4.31 -7.41
CA MET A 14 1.83 -4.60 -6.03
C MET A 14 3.02 -4.79 -5.09
N LEU A 15 4.00 -5.61 -5.47
CA LEU A 15 5.21 -5.84 -4.67
C LEU A 15 5.99 -4.55 -4.45
N VAL A 16 6.16 -3.73 -5.50
CA VAL A 16 6.77 -2.40 -5.38
C VAL A 16 5.98 -1.53 -4.40
N SER A 17 4.65 -1.51 -4.50
CA SER A 17 3.79 -0.75 -3.59
C SER A 17 3.98 -1.13 -2.12
N VAL A 18 4.15 -2.42 -1.81
CA VAL A 18 4.40 -2.88 -0.44
C VAL A 18 5.76 -2.39 0.06
N TRP A 19 6.79 -2.48 -0.78
CA TRP A 19 8.15 -2.11 -0.42
C TRP A 19 8.35 -0.60 -0.21
N ILE A 20 7.83 0.22 -1.13
CA ILE A 20 8.06 1.67 -1.09
C ILE A 20 7.34 2.35 0.07
N HIS A 21 6.26 1.75 0.59
CA HIS A 21 5.50 2.27 1.73
C HIS A 21 6.38 2.50 2.95
N SER A 22 7.32 1.59 3.20
CA SER A 22 8.28 1.70 4.31
C SER A 22 9.33 2.78 4.09
N VAL A 23 9.63 3.16 2.84
CA VAL A 23 10.63 4.19 2.52
C VAL A 23 10.18 5.54 3.05
N GLY A 24 8.89 5.87 2.90
CA GLY A 24 8.31 7.10 3.44
C GLY A 24 8.49 7.24 4.95
N LYS A 25 8.63 6.13 5.70
CA LYS A 25 8.82 6.12 7.16
C LYS A 25 10.27 6.35 7.59
N ILE A 26 11.23 6.35 6.66
CA ILE A 26 12.64 6.59 6.97
C ILE A 26 12.82 8.08 7.27
N THR A 27 13.09 8.42 8.52
CA THR A 27 13.20 9.82 8.96
C THR A 27 14.22 10.62 8.16
N GLN A 28 15.35 9.99 7.81
CA GLN A 28 16.37 10.66 6.98
C GLN A 28 15.86 10.96 5.57
N PHE A 29 15.08 10.04 4.98
CA PHE A 29 14.47 10.25 3.67
C PHE A 29 13.52 11.46 3.70
N GLN A 30 12.65 11.54 4.71
CA GLN A 30 11.75 12.69 4.89
C GLN A 30 12.52 13.99 5.03
N LYS A 31 13.51 14.04 5.92
CA LYS A 31 14.31 15.26 6.14
C LYS A 31 15.06 15.73 4.89
N THR A 32 15.53 14.79 4.07
CA THR A 32 16.30 15.12 2.86
C THR A 32 15.41 15.50 1.68
N PHE A 33 14.28 14.81 1.49
CA PHE A 33 13.48 14.93 0.27
C PHE A 33 12.11 15.58 0.47
N ALA A 34 11.60 15.69 1.69
CA ALA A 34 10.32 16.33 1.99
C ALA A 34 10.34 16.98 3.39
N PRO A 35 11.23 17.97 3.63
CA PRO A 35 11.46 18.52 4.97
C PRO A 35 10.22 19.21 5.58
N ASP A 36 9.35 19.76 4.73
CA ASP A 36 8.15 20.48 5.15
C ASP A 36 6.93 19.56 5.36
N CYS A 37 7.09 18.26 5.12
CA CYS A 37 6.00 17.28 5.20
C CYS A 37 6.10 16.46 6.49
N ALA A 38 5.14 16.65 7.39
CA ALA A 38 5.08 15.91 8.66
C ALA A 38 4.54 14.48 8.48
N ASP A 39 3.69 14.24 7.48
CA ASP A 39 3.10 12.93 7.24
C ASP A 39 4.02 12.06 6.35
N PRO A 40 4.45 10.87 6.83
CA PRO A 40 5.34 9.98 6.08
C PRO A 40 4.81 9.53 4.72
N LEU A 41 3.50 9.33 4.60
CA LEU A 41 2.86 8.84 3.40
C LEU A 41 2.71 9.98 2.38
N GLN A 42 2.36 11.17 2.84
CA GLN A 42 2.30 12.37 2.01
C GLN A 42 3.69 12.71 1.47
N ALA A 43 4.73 12.66 2.32
CA ALA A 43 6.12 12.85 1.91
C ALA A 43 6.52 11.88 0.79
N LEU A 44 6.15 10.60 0.92
CA LEU A 44 6.40 9.60 -0.11
C LEU A 44 5.66 9.92 -1.42
N VAL A 45 4.37 10.26 -1.35
CA VAL A 45 3.57 10.64 -2.54
C VAL A 45 4.21 11.83 -3.26
N ASP A 46 4.59 12.87 -2.53
CA ASP A 46 5.19 14.07 -3.10
C ASP A 46 6.52 13.77 -3.80
N VAL A 47 7.37 12.93 -3.19
CA VAL A 47 8.64 12.51 -3.80
C VAL A 47 8.41 11.66 -5.05
N LEU A 48 7.49 10.69 -5.01
CA LEU A 48 7.18 9.84 -6.17
C LEU A 48 6.62 10.63 -7.35
N GLN A 49 5.88 11.71 -7.09
CA GLN A 49 5.36 12.58 -8.13
C GLN A 49 6.42 13.54 -8.68
N ARG A 50 7.25 14.11 -7.81
CA ARG A 50 8.24 15.13 -8.19
C ARG A 50 9.50 14.53 -8.80
N ASP A 51 10.02 13.45 -8.21
CA ASP A 51 11.31 12.87 -8.57
C ASP A 51 11.32 11.34 -8.46
N PRO A 52 10.60 10.63 -9.35
CA PRO A 52 10.43 9.18 -9.28
C PRO A 52 11.74 8.40 -9.39
N VAL A 53 12.80 8.99 -9.94
CA VAL A 53 14.12 8.33 -10.12
C VAL A 53 14.77 7.97 -8.79
N LEU A 54 14.41 8.68 -7.70
CA LEU A 54 14.88 8.42 -6.34
C LEU A 54 14.38 7.09 -5.78
N ILE A 55 13.35 6.52 -6.39
CA ILE A 55 12.78 5.21 -6.04
C ILE A 55 12.86 4.32 -7.28
N PRO A 56 14.01 3.67 -7.56
CA PRO A 56 14.24 2.99 -8.84
C PRO A 56 13.24 1.87 -9.15
N SER A 57 12.74 1.19 -8.11
CA SER A 57 11.71 0.14 -8.24
C SER A 57 10.38 0.70 -8.76
N PHE A 58 10.00 1.91 -8.33
CA PHE A 58 8.83 2.62 -8.83
C PHE A 58 9.06 3.20 -10.22
N TYR A 59 10.23 3.81 -10.45
CA TYR A 59 10.58 4.41 -11.74
C TYR A 59 10.50 3.40 -12.89
N LYS A 60 10.96 2.16 -12.66
CA LYS A 60 10.96 1.07 -13.65
C LYS A 60 9.57 0.56 -14.05
N LEU A 61 8.52 0.88 -13.30
CA LEU A 61 7.16 0.48 -13.65
C LEU A 61 6.68 1.23 -14.90
N ASP A 62 5.73 0.64 -15.61
CA ASP A 62 5.03 1.33 -16.69
C ASP A 62 4.14 2.47 -16.15
N ALA A 63 3.65 3.32 -17.06
CA ALA A 63 2.82 4.46 -16.67
C ALA A 63 1.55 4.04 -15.91
N HIS A 64 0.99 2.87 -16.26
CA HIS A 64 -0.19 2.33 -15.60
C HIS A 64 0.12 1.91 -14.16
N GLY A 65 1.17 1.11 -13.92
CA GLY A 65 1.57 0.67 -12.58
C GLY A 65 1.95 1.84 -11.67
N ARG A 66 2.68 2.84 -12.19
CA ARG A 66 2.98 4.07 -11.43
C ARG A 66 1.71 4.82 -11.02
N LYS A 67 0.75 4.96 -11.95
CA LYS A 67 -0.52 5.64 -11.69
C LYS A 67 -1.33 4.90 -10.62
N VAL A 68 -1.48 3.58 -10.75
CA VAL A 68 -2.23 2.76 -9.79
C VAL A 68 -1.65 2.86 -8.38
N ILE A 69 -0.32 2.80 -8.25
CA ILE A 69 0.35 2.97 -6.95
C ILE A 69 0.08 4.36 -6.37
N LEU A 70 0.24 5.43 -7.15
CA LEU A 70 -0.02 6.79 -6.68
C LEU A 70 -1.48 6.98 -6.26
N ASP A 71 -2.42 6.46 -7.03
CA ASP A 71 -3.86 6.52 -6.71
C ASP A 71 -4.15 5.74 -5.42
N ALA A 72 -3.53 4.58 -5.23
CA ALA A 72 -3.67 3.79 -4.00
C ALA A 72 -3.09 4.51 -2.77
N LEU A 73 -1.88 5.09 -2.85
CA LEU A 73 -1.26 5.84 -1.75
C LEU A 73 -2.07 7.10 -1.40
N LYS A 74 -2.57 7.83 -2.40
CA LYS A 74 -3.45 9.00 -2.20
C LYS A 74 -4.78 8.63 -1.55
N THR A 75 -5.30 7.46 -1.86
CA THR A 75 -6.50 6.93 -1.21
C THR A 75 -6.23 6.66 0.27
N GLU A 76 -5.10 6.04 0.60
CA GLU A 76 -4.73 5.72 1.98
C GLU A 76 -4.56 6.98 2.85
N LEU A 77 -4.09 8.10 2.29
CA LEU A 77 -4.05 9.40 2.97
C LEU A 77 -5.41 9.88 3.46
N ASN A 78 -6.49 9.51 2.76
CA ASN A 78 -7.85 9.96 3.06
C ASN A 78 -8.73 8.88 3.69
N PHE A 79 -8.22 7.64 3.75
CA PHE A 79 -8.95 6.49 4.28
C PHE A 79 -7.98 5.44 4.82
N ASN A 80 -7.97 5.28 6.15
CA ASN A 80 -7.18 4.24 6.80
C ASN A 80 -7.90 2.89 6.69
N PHE A 81 -7.54 2.12 5.69
CA PHE A 81 -8.14 0.81 5.49
C PHE A 81 -7.75 -0.25 6.56
N GLY A 82 -6.69 -0.04 7.36
CA GLY A 82 -6.39 -0.90 8.50
C GLY A 82 -7.49 -0.79 9.56
N GLN A 83 -7.87 0.44 9.89
CA GLN A 83 -9.01 0.74 10.75
C GLN A 83 -10.33 0.22 10.17
N PHE A 84 -10.48 0.22 8.85
CA PHE A 84 -11.66 -0.37 8.20
C PHE A 84 -11.80 -1.86 8.51
N LEU A 85 -10.72 -2.63 8.39
CA LEU A 85 -10.75 -4.07 8.71
C LEU A 85 -11.00 -4.34 10.19
N GLN A 86 -10.56 -3.44 11.06
CA GLN A 86 -10.79 -3.53 12.51
C GLN A 86 -12.14 -2.97 12.94
N THR A 87 -12.99 -2.55 11.99
CA THR A 87 -14.30 -1.90 12.26
C THR A 87 -14.21 -0.58 13.04
N GLU A 88 -13.03 0.05 13.06
CA GLU A 88 -12.73 1.29 13.80
C GLU A 88 -12.96 2.55 12.96
N ASN A 89 -13.27 2.41 11.66
CA ASN A 89 -13.52 3.56 10.81
C ASN A 89 -14.89 4.18 11.06
N LEU A 90 -14.92 5.51 11.16
CA LEU A 90 -16.18 6.27 11.22
C LEU A 90 -16.96 6.09 9.91
N PRO A 91 -18.30 5.98 9.94
CA PRO A 91 -19.12 5.88 8.72
C PRO A 91 -18.84 6.99 7.70
N ALA A 92 -18.52 8.20 8.16
CA ALA A 92 -18.16 9.34 7.30
C ALA A 92 -16.90 9.10 6.43
N SER A 93 -15.96 8.25 6.88
CA SER A 93 -14.76 7.90 6.11
C SER A 93 -15.08 7.09 4.84
N LEU A 94 -16.23 6.39 4.82
CA LEU A 94 -16.67 5.58 3.67
C LEU A 94 -17.05 6.44 2.46
N GLU A 95 -17.42 7.72 2.66
CA GLU A 95 -17.69 8.64 1.55
C GLU A 95 -16.43 8.88 0.70
N ASN A 96 -15.24 8.89 1.31
CA ASN A 96 -13.98 9.04 0.58
C ASN A 96 -13.68 7.79 -0.27
N VAL A 97 -13.94 6.60 0.29
CA VAL A 97 -13.81 5.33 -0.44
C VAL A 97 -14.78 5.27 -1.60
N LYS A 98 -16.03 5.69 -1.41
CA LYS A 98 -17.05 5.73 -2.47
C LYS A 98 -16.64 6.62 -3.62
N LYS A 99 -16.00 7.76 -3.36
CA LYS A 99 -15.46 8.66 -4.40
C LYS A 99 -14.32 8.02 -5.18
N VAL A 100 -13.42 7.32 -4.48
CA VAL A 100 -12.24 6.66 -5.09
C VAL A 100 -12.64 5.40 -5.88
N LEU A 101 -13.50 4.55 -5.30
CA LEU A 101 -13.95 3.30 -5.91
C LEU A 101 -15.13 3.48 -6.88
N GLY A 102 -15.74 4.67 -6.92
CA GLY A 102 -16.81 5.01 -7.86
C GLY A 102 -16.36 5.01 -9.34
N HIS A 103 -15.05 5.10 -9.60
CA HIS A 103 -14.47 4.92 -10.92
C HIS A 103 -14.07 3.44 -11.14
N ARG A 104 -14.92 2.72 -11.88
CA ARG A 104 -14.89 1.25 -12.03
C ARG A 104 -13.54 0.66 -12.47
N GLU A 105 -12.78 1.35 -13.32
CA GLU A 105 -11.49 0.82 -13.83
C GLU A 105 -10.37 0.84 -12.77
N SER A 106 -10.35 1.81 -11.87
CA SER A 106 -9.33 1.89 -10.81
C SER A 106 -9.73 1.14 -9.54
N ALA A 107 -11.02 0.92 -9.30
CA ALA A 107 -11.54 0.39 -8.05
C ALA A 107 -11.03 -1.03 -7.71
N SER A 108 -11.02 -1.94 -8.69
CA SER A 108 -10.55 -3.31 -8.49
C SER A 108 -9.04 -3.35 -8.17
N ASN A 109 -8.26 -2.50 -8.83
CA ASN A 109 -6.81 -2.47 -8.62
C ASN A 109 -6.46 -1.83 -7.27
N ILE A 110 -7.10 -0.72 -6.90
CA ILE A 110 -6.85 -0.04 -5.62
C ILE A 110 -7.16 -0.96 -4.43
N LEU A 111 -8.30 -1.66 -4.46
CA LEU A 111 -8.65 -2.61 -3.40
C LEU A 111 -7.65 -3.78 -3.33
N GLY A 112 -7.25 -4.32 -4.49
CA GLY A 112 -6.25 -5.39 -4.55
C GLY A 112 -4.90 -4.98 -3.97
N PHE A 113 -4.42 -3.78 -4.29
CA PHE A 113 -3.19 -3.21 -3.74
C PHE A 113 -3.29 -3.02 -2.24
N PHE A 114 -4.43 -2.50 -1.76
CA PHE A 114 -4.69 -2.35 -0.34
C PHE A 114 -4.62 -3.70 0.39
N LEU A 115 -5.36 -4.70 -0.09
CA LEU A 115 -5.42 -6.02 0.55
C LEU A 115 -4.05 -6.69 0.56
N CYS A 116 -3.34 -6.65 -0.57
CA CYS A 116 -1.99 -7.21 -0.69
C CYS A 116 -1.00 -6.52 0.25
N ARG A 117 -1.07 -5.20 0.37
CA ARG A 117 -0.24 -4.43 1.31
C ARG A 117 -0.55 -4.78 2.75
N THR A 118 -1.82 -4.82 3.13
CA THR A 118 -2.22 -5.13 4.51
C THR A 118 -1.78 -6.53 4.88
N PHE A 119 -1.99 -7.48 3.98
CA PHE A 119 -1.47 -8.83 4.11
C PHE A 119 0.05 -8.83 4.31
N GLY A 120 0.82 -8.18 3.44
CA GLY A 120 2.28 -8.10 3.57
C GLY A 120 2.73 -7.43 4.86
N THR A 121 2.02 -6.41 5.32
CA THR A 121 2.28 -5.73 6.59
C THR A 121 2.03 -6.65 7.77
N MET A 122 0.90 -7.36 7.78
CA MET A 122 0.57 -8.35 8.82
C MET A 122 1.60 -9.48 8.86
N CYS A 123 2.07 -9.95 7.69
CA CYS A 123 3.15 -10.95 7.62
C CYS A 123 4.44 -10.50 8.31
N GLY A 124 4.74 -9.20 8.25
CA GLY A 124 5.92 -8.60 8.87
C GLY A 124 5.77 -8.29 10.36
N ILE A 125 4.55 -8.29 10.90
CA ILE A 125 4.30 -8.07 12.32
C ILE A 125 4.55 -9.39 13.05
N GLY A 126 5.60 -9.41 13.88
CA GLY A 126 6.03 -10.59 14.61
C GLY A 126 6.68 -10.24 15.93
N PHE A 127 6.72 -11.21 16.84
CA PHE A 127 7.46 -11.08 18.09
C PHE A 127 8.91 -11.51 17.87
N LYS A 128 9.87 -10.89 18.58
CA LYS A 128 11.27 -11.34 18.61
C LYS A 128 11.27 -12.85 18.89
N ASN A 129 11.60 -13.66 17.89
CA ASN A 129 11.76 -15.13 17.90
C ASN A 129 10.53 -16.01 17.58
N GLN A 130 9.37 -15.48 17.19
CA GLN A 130 8.20 -16.33 16.85
C GLN A 130 7.71 -16.22 15.39
N GLY A 131 8.42 -15.49 14.54
CA GLY A 131 7.95 -15.23 13.18
C GLY A 131 6.68 -14.35 13.18
N CYS A 132 5.88 -14.46 12.12
CA CYS A 132 4.63 -13.70 11.96
C CYS A 132 3.65 -14.00 13.10
N ALA A 133 3.10 -12.95 13.72
CA ALA A 133 2.12 -13.06 14.80
C ALA A 133 0.80 -13.70 14.33
N PHE A 134 0.47 -13.54 13.05
CA PHE A 134 -0.83 -13.90 12.47
C PHE A 134 -0.82 -15.21 11.66
N MET A 135 0.36 -15.69 11.25
CA MET A 135 0.50 -16.91 10.42
C MET A 135 1.03 -18.07 11.25
N LYS A 136 0.29 -18.44 12.29
CA LYS A 136 0.61 -19.58 13.17
C LYS A 136 -0.37 -20.72 12.89
N GLU A 137 0.08 -21.95 13.03
CA GLU A 137 -0.77 -23.14 12.92
C GLU A 137 -1.99 -23.10 13.86
N VAL A 138 -1.81 -22.55 15.06
CA VAL A 138 -2.89 -22.37 16.04
C VAL A 138 -4.02 -21.50 15.47
N GLU A 139 -3.69 -20.43 14.77
CA GLU A 139 -4.69 -19.55 14.16
C GLU A 139 -5.42 -20.25 13.01
N TYR A 140 -4.73 -21.09 12.22
CA TYR A 140 -5.35 -21.89 11.17
C TYR A 140 -6.38 -22.88 11.72
N THR A 141 -6.11 -23.49 12.88
CA THR A 141 -7.05 -24.42 13.52
C THR A 141 -8.32 -23.76 14.05
N LEU A 142 -8.29 -22.46 14.36
CA LEU A 142 -9.48 -21.72 14.84
C LEU A 142 -10.50 -21.43 13.71
N PHE A 143 -10.12 -21.59 12.44
CA PHE A 143 -11.00 -21.42 11.28
C PHE A 143 -11.68 -22.71 10.81
N LYS A 144 -11.38 -23.86 11.43
CA LYS A 144 -12.08 -25.13 11.17
C LYS A 144 -13.28 -25.28 12.07
#